data_AF-A0A6V7JKS7-F1
#
_entry.id   AF-A0A6V7JKS7-F1
#
_cell.length_a   1.000
_cell.length_b   1.000
_cell.length_c   1.000
_cell.angle_alpha   90.00
_cell.angle_beta   90.00
_cell.angle_gamma   90.00
#
_symmetry.space_group_name_H-M   'P 1'
#
loop_
_entity.id
_entity.type
_entity.pdbx_description
1 polymer ?
#
loop_
_entity_poly.entity_id
_entity_poly.type
_entity_poly.pdbx_seq_one_letter_code
_entity_poly.pdbx_strand_id
1 'polypeptide(L)'
;IMALHPNIEYLHIGADEVYHIGECSRCLEELAKKQWTKRQLFLSHIKKVTSYIKHKYPKVKILMWDDEFRDITPSEIMETGLNKVVEPVVWKYTRNPGSSLSEQLWEGYAETWGEVWVATAFKGATDPD
;
A
#
# COMPACT_ATOMS: atom_id res chain seq x y z
N ILE A 1 12.15 -15.03 -6.56
CA ILE A 1 11.38 -14.16 -7.49
C ILE A 1 12.31 -13.41 -8.43
N MET A 2 12.99 -12.35 -8.03
CA MET A 2 13.80 -11.52 -8.95
C MET A 2 14.83 -12.29 -9.81
N ALA A 3 15.53 -13.28 -9.24
CA ALA A 3 16.48 -14.12 -10.00
C ALA A 3 15.82 -14.96 -11.11
N LEU A 4 14.54 -15.31 -10.95
CA LEU A 4 13.76 -16.06 -11.95
C LEU A 4 13.12 -15.13 -13.00
N HIS A 5 13.06 -13.83 -12.73
CA HIS A 5 12.45 -12.83 -13.61
C HIS A 5 13.38 -11.61 -13.76
N PRO A 6 14.53 -11.77 -14.44
CA PRO A 6 15.60 -10.76 -14.46
C PRO A 6 15.23 -9.45 -15.16
N ASN A 7 14.19 -9.46 -16.00
CA ASN A 7 13.76 -8.32 -16.83
C ASN A 7 12.45 -7.67 -16.34
N ILE A 8 11.99 -7.96 -15.12
CA ILE A 8 10.74 -7.35 -14.64
C ILE A 8 10.95 -5.86 -14.37
N GLU A 9 9.97 -5.09 -14.79
CA GLU A 9 9.92 -3.64 -14.54
C GLU A 9 9.11 -3.32 -13.30
N TYR A 10 8.13 -4.17 -12.97
CA TYR A 10 7.19 -4.00 -11.86
C TYR A 10 7.25 -5.19 -10.91
N LEU A 11 7.18 -4.92 -9.61
CA LEU A 11 7.03 -5.91 -8.55
C LEU A 11 5.87 -5.52 -7.63
N HIS A 12 4.82 -6.33 -7.61
CA HIS A 12 3.72 -6.16 -6.67
C HIS A 12 4.05 -6.85 -5.34
N ILE A 13 3.91 -6.14 -4.21
CA ILE A 13 4.27 -6.65 -2.87
C ILE A 13 3.07 -7.08 -2.01
N GLY A 14 1.84 -6.89 -2.50
CA GLY A 14 0.62 -7.23 -1.77
C GLY A 14 0.27 -6.12 -0.77
N ALA A 15 0.17 -6.49 0.51
CA ALA A 15 -0.19 -5.64 1.65
C ALA A 15 -1.67 -5.19 1.70
N ASP A 16 -2.55 -6.03 1.17
CA ASP A 16 -3.99 -6.01 1.39
C ASP A 16 -4.36 -6.71 2.71
N GLU A 17 -5.54 -6.38 3.24
CA GLU A 17 -6.23 -7.13 4.30
C GLU A 17 -5.37 -7.44 5.55
N VAL A 18 -4.69 -6.43 6.11
CA VAL A 18 -3.73 -6.61 7.21
C VAL A 18 -4.42 -6.66 8.58
N TYR A 19 -5.31 -7.64 8.78
CA TYR A 19 -6.20 -7.73 9.95
C TYR A 19 -5.49 -7.75 11.31
N HIS A 20 -4.34 -8.43 11.40
CA HIS A 20 -3.65 -8.69 12.68
C HIS A 20 -2.53 -7.69 13.00
N ILE A 21 -2.56 -6.50 12.41
CA ILE A 21 -1.54 -5.50 12.67
C ILE A 21 -1.56 -5.05 14.14
N GLY A 22 -0.37 -5.06 14.76
CA GLY A 22 -0.21 -4.63 16.15
C GLY A 22 -0.58 -5.67 17.20
N GLU A 23 -0.82 -6.93 16.84
CA GLU A 23 -1.31 -7.95 17.80
C GLU A 23 -0.20 -8.79 18.45
N CYS A 24 0.95 -8.96 17.79
CA CYS A 24 2.05 -9.75 18.36
C CYS A 24 2.91 -8.94 19.35
N SER A 25 3.60 -9.63 20.25
CA SER A 25 4.42 -9.01 21.31
C SER A 25 5.46 -8.02 20.78
N ARG A 26 6.13 -8.34 19.68
CA ARG A 26 7.12 -7.46 19.03
C ARG A 26 6.48 -6.18 18.50
N CYS A 27 5.26 -6.26 17.97
CA CYS A 27 4.55 -5.08 17.48
C CYS A 27 4.11 -4.19 18.64
N LEU A 28 3.55 -4.80 19.70
CA LEU A 28 3.12 -4.08 20.91
C LEU A 28 4.29 -3.35 21.58
N GLU A 29 5.46 -3.98 21.67
CA GLU A 29 6.67 -3.37 22.20
C GLU A 29 7.11 -2.15 21.36
N GLU A 30 7.16 -2.28 20.03
CA GLU A 30 7.53 -1.16 19.14
C GLU A 30 6.53 -0.01 19.19
N LEU A 31 5.23 -0.30 19.24
CA LEU A 31 4.17 0.70 19.38
C LEU A 31 4.34 1.48 20.69
N ALA A 32 4.53 0.77 21.81
CA ALA A 32 4.73 1.40 23.12
C ALA A 32 6.04 2.21 23.17
N LYS A 33 7.14 1.65 22.68
CA LYS A 33 8.46 2.30 22.72
C LYS A 33 8.50 3.58 21.91
N LYS A 34 7.87 3.59 20.73
CA LYS A 34 7.90 4.73 19.80
C LYS A 34 6.70 5.64 19.91
N GLN A 35 5.74 5.31 20.77
CA GLN A 35 4.44 5.99 20.89
C GLN A 35 3.75 6.07 19.51
N TRP A 36 3.78 4.94 18.79
CA TRP A 36 3.25 4.83 17.44
C TRP A 36 1.83 4.30 17.42
N THR A 37 1.09 4.69 16.40
CA THR A 37 -0.16 4.05 15.99
C THR A 37 0.09 2.81 15.14
N LYS A 38 -0.92 1.95 14.98
CA LYS A 38 -0.87 0.81 14.05
C LYS A 38 -0.53 1.24 12.61
N ARG A 39 -1.05 2.39 12.15
CA ARG A 39 -0.75 2.97 10.83
C ARG A 39 0.72 3.34 10.69
N GLN A 40 1.32 3.95 11.71
CA GLN A 40 2.76 4.25 11.70
C GLN A 40 3.62 2.97 11.71
N LEU A 41 3.19 1.93 12.42
CA LEU A 41 3.83 0.62 12.37
C LEU A 41 3.76 0.01 10.97
N PHE A 42 2.60 0.06 10.31
CA PHE A 42 2.41 -0.38 8.93
C PHE A 42 3.36 0.36 7.97
N LEU A 43 3.30 1.69 7.95
CA LEU A 43 4.12 2.53 7.10
C LEU A 43 5.62 2.29 7.33
N SER A 44 6.03 2.10 8.59
CA SER A 44 7.41 1.75 8.93
C SER A 44 7.84 0.40 8.34
N HIS A 45 6.95 -0.60 8.37
CA HIS A 45 7.20 -1.91 7.76
C HIS A 45 7.33 -1.79 6.24
N ILE A 46 6.37 -1.15 5.57
CA ILE A 46 6.39 -0.96 4.11
C ILE A 46 7.64 -0.18 3.69
N LYS A 47 8.02 0.87 4.42
CA LYS A 47 9.26 1.62 4.17
C LYS A 47 10.50 0.74 4.23
N LYS A 48 10.57 -0.19 5.18
CA LYS A 48 11.70 -1.14 5.28
C LYS A 48 11.74 -2.10 4.08
N VAL A 49 10.60 -2.64 3.68
CA VAL A 49 10.48 -3.55 2.52
C VAL A 49 10.86 -2.84 1.23
N THR A 50 10.28 -1.67 0.98
CA THR A 50 10.54 -0.89 -0.24
C THR A 50 11.97 -0.39 -0.31
N SER A 51 12.56 0.02 0.81
CA SER A 51 13.99 0.39 0.89
C SER A 51 14.90 -0.78 0.52
N TYR A 52 14.60 -2.00 0.99
CA TYR A 52 15.36 -3.18 0.63
C TYR A 52 15.26 -3.49 -0.87
N ILE A 53 14.05 -3.41 -1.44
CA ILE A 53 13.82 -3.65 -2.87
C ILE A 53 14.57 -2.60 -3.70
N LYS A 54 14.41 -1.31 -3.40
CA LYS A 54 15.09 -0.23 -4.14
C LYS A 54 16.60 -0.27 -3.99
N HIS A 55 17.13 -0.73 -2.86
CA HIS A 55 18.57 -0.91 -2.68
C HIS A 55 19.13 -1.99 -3.62
N LYS A 56 18.43 -3.13 -3.76
CA LYS A 56 18.91 -4.24 -4.62
C LYS A 56 18.51 -4.11 -6.09
N TYR A 57 17.35 -3.52 -6.35
CA TYR A 57 16.72 -3.43 -7.66
C TYR A 57 16.20 -2.01 -7.91
N PRO A 58 17.10 -1.01 -8.03
CA PRO A 58 16.73 0.40 -8.05
C PRO A 58 15.79 0.79 -9.19
N LYS A 59 15.82 0.06 -10.31
CA LYS A 59 15.00 0.31 -11.49
C LYS A 59 13.59 -0.28 -11.41
N VAL A 60 13.32 -1.19 -10.48
CA VAL A 60 12.02 -1.85 -10.37
C VAL A 60 11.02 -0.91 -9.74
N LYS A 61 9.88 -0.68 -10.40
CA LYS A 61 8.71 0.01 -9.84
C LYS A 61 7.99 -0.94 -8.88
N ILE A 62 7.57 -0.42 -7.73
CA ILE A 62 6.91 -1.22 -6.70
C ILE A 62 5.42 -0.91 -6.73
N LEU A 63 4.62 -1.95 -6.88
CA LEU A 63 3.17 -1.87 -6.79
C LEU A 63 2.70 -2.45 -5.45
N MET A 64 1.64 -1.89 -4.88
CA MET A 64 1.09 -2.33 -3.59
C MET A 64 -0.43 -2.09 -3.59
N TRP A 65 -1.21 -2.95 -2.94
CA TRP A 65 -2.63 -2.69 -2.77
C TRP A 65 -2.87 -1.44 -1.91
N ASP A 66 -3.98 -0.75 -2.15
CA ASP A 66 -4.27 0.55 -1.55
C ASP A 66 -5.00 0.49 -0.20
N ASP A 67 -5.49 -0.68 0.22
CA ASP A 67 -6.40 -0.86 1.37
C ASP A 67 -5.96 -0.09 2.61
N GLU A 68 -4.72 -0.31 3.04
CA GLU A 68 -4.17 0.28 4.26
C GLU A 68 -3.85 1.78 4.10
N PHE A 69 -3.80 2.32 2.87
CA PHE A 69 -3.62 3.76 2.63
C PHE A 69 -4.92 4.55 2.75
N ARG A 70 -6.10 3.90 2.62
CA ARG A 70 -7.39 4.61 2.57
C ARG A 70 -7.68 5.44 3.81
N ASP A 71 -7.20 4.99 4.96
CA ASP A 71 -7.39 5.64 6.25
C ASP A 71 -6.17 6.46 6.71
N ILE A 72 -5.22 6.75 5.81
CA ILE A 72 -4.00 7.52 6.10
C ILE A 72 -4.03 8.82 5.30
N THR A 73 -3.68 9.94 5.96
CA THR A 73 -3.66 11.24 5.29
C THR A 73 -2.53 11.34 4.26
N PRO A 74 -2.69 12.10 3.16
CA PRO A 74 -1.63 12.36 2.19
C PRO A 74 -0.31 12.79 2.83
N SER A 75 -0.35 13.71 3.79
CA SER A 75 0.84 14.22 4.48
C SER A 75 1.58 13.12 5.23
N GLU A 76 0.88 12.27 5.98
CA GLU A 76 1.49 11.14 6.71
C GLU A 76 2.18 10.17 5.74
N ILE A 77 1.60 9.90 4.57
CA ILE A 77 2.22 9.04 3.55
C ILE A 77 3.47 9.71 2.97
N MET A 78 3.36 10.98 2.57
CA MET A 78 4.47 11.72 1.94
C MET A 78 5.68 11.89 2.87
N GLU A 79 5.46 12.10 4.17
CA GLU A 79 6.53 12.19 5.18
C GLU A 79 7.40 10.92 5.24
N THR A 80 6.82 9.75 4.94
CA THR A 80 7.57 8.49 4.89
C THR A 80 8.47 8.39 3.66
N GLY A 81 8.14 9.12 2.59
CA GLY A 81 8.74 9.02 1.25
C GLY A 81 8.21 7.87 0.41
N LEU A 82 7.20 7.12 0.89
CA LEU A 82 6.63 5.97 0.17
C LEU A 82 5.99 6.37 -1.15
N ASN A 83 5.41 7.57 -1.22
CA ASN A 83 4.80 8.10 -2.42
C ASN A 83 5.75 8.24 -3.63
N LYS A 84 7.06 8.24 -3.38
CA LYS A 84 8.10 8.30 -4.43
C LYS A 84 8.57 6.93 -4.91
N VAL A 85 8.20 5.86 -4.21
CA VAL A 85 8.76 4.52 -4.46
C VAL A 85 7.70 3.44 -4.68
N VAL A 86 6.46 3.68 -4.25
CA VAL A 86 5.31 2.80 -4.43
C VAL A 86 4.26 3.52 -5.28
N GLU A 87 3.69 2.80 -6.26
CA GLU A 87 2.47 3.19 -6.97
C GLU A 87 1.33 2.30 -6.45
N PRO A 88 0.25 2.89 -5.87
CA PRO A 88 -0.83 2.09 -5.30
C PRO A 88 -1.69 1.47 -6.39
N VAL A 89 -2.20 0.29 -6.12
CA VAL A 89 -3.15 -0.45 -6.95
C VAL A 89 -4.49 -0.46 -6.25
N VAL A 90 -5.46 0.23 -6.83
CA VAL A 90 -6.80 0.38 -6.28
C VAL A 90 -7.68 -0.78 -6.71
N TRP A 91 -8.32 -1.43 -5.76
CA TRP A 91 -9.27 -2.50 -6.03
C TRP A 91 -10.43 -2.51 -5.02
N LYS A 92 -11.57 -3.06 -5.40
CA LYS A 92 -12.69 -3.28 -4.48
C LYS A 92 -13.59 -4.38 -5.02
N TYR A 93 -14.23 -5.14 -4.15
CA TYR A 93 -15.29 -6.10 -4.50
C TYR A 93 -16.61 -5.41 -4.88
N THR A 94 -16.56 -4.40 -5.75
CA THR A 94 -17.73 -3.72 -6.31
C THR A 94 -17.64 -3.70 -7.84
N ARG A 95 -18.80 -3.66 -8.51
CA ARG A 95 -18.86 -3.60 -9.98
C ARG A 95 -18.22 -2.34 -10.58
N ASN A 96 -18.13 -1.26 -9.80
CA ASN A 96 -17.51 -0.01 -10.21
C ASN A 96 -16.79 0.63 -9.01
N PRO A 97 -15.47 0.40 -8.86
CA PRO A 97 -14.64 1.01 -7.82
C PRO A 97 -14.73 2.53 -7.83
N GLY A 98 -14.70 3.13 -9.02
CA GLY A 98 -14.69 4.58 -9.22
C GLY A 98 -15.89 5.29 -8.58
N SER A 99 -17.06 4.66 -8.57
CA SER A 99 -18.26 5.19 -7.90
C SER A 99 -18.43 4.72 -6.45
N SER A 100 -17.63 3.75 -6.00
CA SER A 100 -17.79 3.10 -4.69
C SER A 100 -16.74 3.50 -3.65
N LEU A 101 -15.70 4.22 -4.09
CA LEU A 101 -14.74 4.92 -3.26
C LEU A 101 -15.10 6.41 -3.27
N SER A 102 -14.83 7.10 -2.17
CA SER A 102 -15.22 8.51 -2.01
C SER A 102 -14.38 9.43 -2.90
N GLU A 103 -14.95 10.57 -3.29
CA GLU A 103 -14.23 11.62 -4.03
C GLU A 103 -13.01 12.11 -3.24
N GLN A 104 -13.14 12.24 -1.91
CA GLN A 104 -12.05 12.64 -1.03
C GLN A 104 -10.86 11.66 -1.06
N LEU A 105 -11.12 10.37 -1.24
CA LEU A 105 -10.06 9.38 -1.37
C LEU A 105 -9.29 9.60 -2.68
N TRP A 106 -10.00 9.81 -3.78
CA TRP A 106 -9.39 10.08 -5.08
C TRP A 106 -8.59 11.38 -5.10
N GLU A 107 -9.10 12.43 -4.46
CA GLU A 107 -8.38 13.70 -4.25
C GLU A 107 -7.08 13.47 -3.47
N GLY A 108 -7.14 12.72 -2.36
CA GLY A 108 -5.96 12.37 -1.57
C GLY A 108 -4.93 11.55 -2.36
N TYR A 109 -5.39 10.65 -3.23
CA TYR A 109 -4.52 9.86 -4.12
C TYR A 109 -3.84 10.73 -5.16
N ALA A 110 -4.58 11.66 -5.79
CA ALA A 110 -4.04 12.62 -6.75
C ALA A 110 -3.04 13.60 -6.12
N GLU A 111 -3.23 13.97 -4.85
CA GLU A 111 -2.27 14.77 -4.08
C GLU A 111 -0.98 13.99 -3.76
N THR A 112 -1.13 12.69 -3.45
CA THR A 112 -0.02 11.88 -2.93
C THR A 112 0.84 11.30 -4.04
N TRP A 113 0.24 10.76 -5.12
CA TRP A 113 0.92 10.01 -6.17
C TRP A 113 0.69 10.60 -7.56
N GLY A 114 1.74 10.55 -8.40
CA GLY A 114 1.63 10.93 -9.81
C GLY A 114 0.98 9.85 -10.70
N GLU A 115 1.01 8.59 -10.27
CA GLU A 115 0.41 7.45 -10.98
C GLU A 115 -0.28 6.54 -9.96
N VAL A 116 -1.50 6.09 -10.29
CA VAL A 116 -2.24 5.05 -9.56
C VAL A 116 -2.73 4.00 -10.54
N TRP A 117 -2.75 2.75 -10.11
CA TRP A 117 -3.26 1.64 -10.89
C TRP A 117 -4.66 1.26 -10.41
N VAL A 118 -5.46 0.64 -11.27
CA VAL A 118 -6.78 0.11 -10.90
C VAL A 118 -6.87 -1.34 -11.37
N ALA A 119 -7.14 -2.26 -10.46
CA ALA A 119 -7.22 -3.70 -10.74
C ALA A 119 -8.45 -4.32 -10.04
N THR A 120 -9.64 -3.89 -10.46
CA THR A 120 -10.91 -4.42 -9.94
C THR A 120 -11.29 -5.77 -10.54
N ALA A 121 -12.19 -6.47 -9.86
CA ALA A 121 -12.70 -7.76 -10.28
C ALA A 121 -13.45 -7.67 -11.62
N PHE A 122 -12.95 -8.39 -12.62
CA PHE A 122 -13.60 -8.51 -13.93
C PHE A 122 -14.90 -9.35 -13.85
N LYS A 123 -14.94 -10.37 -12.97
CA LYS A 123 -16.08 -11.27 -12.68
C LYS A 123 -15.95 -11.80 -11.24
N GLY A 124 -17.07 -12.01 -10.53
CA GLY A 124 -17.11 -12.66 -9.20
C GLY A 124 -17.29 -11.74 -7.99
N ALA A 125 -17.29 -10.41 -8.16
CA ALA A 125 -17.65 -9.45 -7.11
C ALA A 125 -19.18 -9.29 -7.01
N THR A 126 -19.88 -10.37 -6.67
CA THR A 126 -21.35 -10.45 -6.76
C THR A 126 -22.10 -10.39 -5.43
N ASP A 127 -21.43 -10.52 -4.28
CA ASP A 127 -22.06 -10.44 -2.94
C ASP A 127 -21.06 -9.89 -1.89
N PRO A 128 -21.52 -9.29 -0.77
CA PRO A 128 -20.78 -8.25 -0.05
C PRO A 128 -19.86 -8.75 1.08
N ASP A 129 -18.96 -7.85 1.48
CA ASP A 129 -18.08 -7.87 2.67
C ASP A 129 -18.81 -8.27 3.97
#